data_AF-A0A7V1M9T4-F1
#
_entry.id   AF-A0A7V1M9T4-F1
#
_cell.length_a   1.000
_cell.length_b   1.000
_cell.length_c   1.000
_cell.angle_alpha   90.00
_cell.angle_beta   90.00
_cell.angle_gamma   90.00
#
_symmetry.space_group_name_H-M   'P 1'
#
loop_
_entity.id
_entity.type
_entity.pdbx_description
1 polymer ?
#
loop_
_entity_poly.entity_id
_entity_poly.type
_entity_poly.pdbx_seq_one_letter_code
_entity_poly.pdbx_strand_id
1 'polypeptide(L)' 'MTVAQRWRKLLRGSLLILAIGGLLLFAPLPMLPASVLTYRQAAVVFGIVIALGKLLYDTLFYDHYWP' A
#
# COMPACT_ATOMS: atom_id res chain seq x y z
N MET A 1 -13.24 11.51 15.43
CA MET A 1 -13.33 11.31 13.96
C MET A 1 -14.66 10.63 13.64
N THR A 2 -15.47 11.11 12.70
CA THR A 2 -16.74 10.41 12.37
C THR A 2 -16.47 9.13 11.57
N VAL A 3 -17.40 8.17 11.62
CA VAL A 3 -17.29 6.90 10.85
C VAL A 3 -17.07 7.18 9.35
N ALA A 4 -17.79 8.15 8.79
CA ALA A 4 -17.65 8.55 7.39
C ALA A 4 -16.26 9.13 7.07
N GLN A 5 -15.67 9.92 7.96
CA GLN A 5 -14.30 10.45 7.79
C GLN A 5 -13.25 9.34 7.84
N ARG A 6 -13.46 8.33 8.70
CA ARG A 6 -12.56 7.18 8.84
C ARG A 6 -12.53 6.35 7.56
N TRP A 7 -13.70 6.01 7.01
CA TRP A 7 -13.81 5.31 5.72
C TRP A 7 -13.22 6.11 4.56
N ARG A 8 -13.40 7.43 4.55
CA ARG A 8 -12.79 8.30 3.53
C ARG A 8 -11.26 8.33 3.64
N LYS A 9 -10.69 8.33 4.85
CA LYS A 9 -9.23 8.22 5.09
C LYS A 9 -8.71 6.86 4.60
N LEU A 10 -9.40 5.78 4.95
CA LEU A 10 -9.07 4.42 4.50
C LEU A 10 -9.07 4.31 2.98
N LEU A 11 -10.15 4.75 2.31
CA LEU A 11 -10.26 4.70 0.85
C LEU A 11 -9.17 5.51 0.16
N ARG A 12 -8.89 6.74 0.64
CA ARG A 12 -7.82 7.57 0.08
C ARG A 12 -6.44 6.95 0.28
N GLY A 13 -6.17 6.41 1.47
CA GLY A 13 -4.91 5.73 1.78
C GLY A 13 -4.71 4.49 0.91
N SER A 14 -5.74 3.66 0.77
CA SER A 14 -5.70 2.46 -0.09
C SER A 14 -5.48 2.83 -1.56
N LEU A 15 -6.17 3.87 -2.07
CA LEU A 15 -5.95 4.39 -3.42
C LEU A 15 -4.51 4.85 -3.64
N LEU A 16 -3.93 5.57 -2.68
CA LEU A 16 -2.53 6.01 -2.76
C LEU A 16 -1.56 4.83 -2.77
N ILE A 17 -1.75 3.85 -1.87
CA ILE A 17 -0.89 2.66 -1.81
C ILE A 17 -0.97 1.88 -3.12
N LEU A 18 -2.17 1.71 -3.69
CA LEU A 18 -2.35 1.02 -4.97
C LEU A 18 -1.76 1.82 -6.13
N ALA A 19 -1.91 3.14 -6.16
CA ALA A 19 -1.33 3.99 -7.19
C ALA A 19 0.20 3.94 -7.17
N ILE A 20 0.82 4.06 -5.98
CA ILE A 20 2.27 3.98 -5.81
C ILE A 20 2.76 2.56 -6.15
N GLY A 21 2.07 1.52 -5.67
CA GLY A 21 2.38 0.13 -5.97
C GLY A 21 2.31 -0.17 -7.47
N GLY A 22 1.26 0.30 -8.14
CA GLY A 22 1.12 0.21 -9.60
C GLY A 22 2.25 0.92 -10.33
N LEU A 23 2.57 2.16 -9.95
CA LEU A 23 3.72 2.89 -10.50
C LEU A 23 5.02 2.09 -10.30
N LEU A 24 5.24 1.50 -9.12
CA LEU A 24 6.42 0.68 -8.84
C LEU A 24 6.44 -0.66 -9.58
N LEU A 25 5.31 -1.17 -10.06
CA LEU A 25 5.25 -2.35 -10.93
C LEU A 25 5.56 -1.99 -12.39
N PHE A 26 5.01 -0.88 -12.87
CA PHE A 26 5.09 -0.48 -14.28
C PHE A 26 6.21 0.50 -14.60
N ALA A 27 6.91 1.03 -13.60
CA ALA A 27 8.08 1.88 -13.83
C ALA A 27 9.12 1.10 -14.66
N PRO A 28 9.52 1.61 -15.83
CA PRO A 28 10.54 0.97 -16.63
C PRO A 28 11.87 1.02 -15.87
N LEU A 29 12.44 -0.14 -15.57
CA LEU A 29 13.80 -0.28 -15.04
C LEU A 29 14.64 -0.93 -16.14
N PRO A 30 15.19 -0.13 -17.07
CA PRO A 30 15.81 -0.64 -18.30
C PRO A 30 17.13 -1.40 -18.09
N MET A 31 17.55 -1.68 -16.84
CA MET A 31 18.89 -2.20 -16.54
C MET A 31 18.92 -3.45 -15.65
N LEU A 32 17.78 -4.08 -15.34
CA LEU A 32 17.74 -5.25 -14.46
C LEU A 32 17.57 -6.57 -15.25
N PRO A 33 18.32 -7.63 -14.92
CA PRO A 33 18.11 -8.96 -15.47
C PRO A 33 16.69 -9.47 -15.19
N ALA A 34 16.16 -10.31 -16.09
CA ALA A 34 14.82 -10.89 -15.97
C ALA A 34 14.57 -11.64 -14.64
N SER A 35 15.60 -12.26 -14.08
CA SER A 35 15.53 -12.91 -12.77
C SER A 35 15.24 -11.93 -11.62
N VAL A 36 15.77 -10.71 -11.69
CA VAL A 36 15.58 -9.66 -10.68
C VAL A 36 14.21 -8.99 -10.82
N LEU A 37 13.64 -8.98 -12.02
CA LEU A 37 12.30 -8.43 -12.27
C LEU A 37 11.21 -9.19 -11.50
N THR A 38 11.32 -10.51 -11.35
CA THR A 38 10.36 -11.32 -10.57
C THR A 38 10.47 -11.03 -9.08
N TYR A 39 11.70 -10.92 -8.54
CA TYR A 39 11.91 -10.54 -7.13
C TYR A 39 11.42 -9.12 -6.84
N ARG A 40 11.60 -8.18 -7.77
CA ARG A 40 11.03 -6.83 -7.66
C ARG A 40 9.51 -6.89 -7.58
N GLN A 41 8.85 -7.60 -8.49
CA GLN A 41 7.38 -7.72 -8.47
C GLN A 41 6.90 -8.31 -7.14
N ALA A 42 7.55 -9.37 -6.66
CA ALA A 42 7.26 -9.97 -5.37
C ALA A 42 7.44 -8.97 -4.22
N ALA A 43 8.54 -8.19 -4.21
CA ALA A 43 8.79 -7.17 -3.19
C ALA A 43 7.76 -6.03 -3.21
N VAL A 44 7.35 -5.57 -4.41
CA VAL A 44 6.34 -4.53 -4.55
C VAL A 44 4.98 -5.03 -4.09
N VAL A 45 4.57 -6.24 -4.49
CA VAL A 45 3.31 -6.85 -4.04
C VAL A 45 3.31 -7.05 -2.53
N PHE A 46 4.42 -7.57 -1.97
CA PHE A 46 4.58 -7.72 -0.53
C PHE A 46 4.47 -6.38 0.20
N GLY A 47 5.12 -5.34 -0.31
CA GLY A 47 5.04 -3.98 0.23
C GLY A 47 3.61 -3.42 0.20
N ILE A 48 2.86 -3.63 -0.89
CA ILE A 48 1.44 -3.24 -0.99
C ILE A 48 0.62 -3.95 0.09
N VAL A 49 0.78 -5.26 0.26
CA VAL A 49 0.03 -6.04 1.24
C VAL A 49 0.32 -5.56 2.67
N ILE A 50 1.60 -5.34 3.01
CA ILE A 50 1.97 -4.81 4.33
C ILE A 50 1.41 -3.40 4.54
N ALA A 51 1.55 -2.52 3.55
CA ALA A 51 1.09 -1.14 3.67
C ALA A 51 -0.43 -1.06 3.85
N LEU A 52 -1.20 -1.88 3.11
CA LEU A 52 -2.65 -1.98 3.26
C LEU A 52 -3.03 -2.57 4.62
N GLY A 53 -2.35 -3.64 5.05
CA GLY A 53 -2.58 -4.25 6.36
C GLY A 53 -2.30 -3.28 7.50
N LYS A 54 -1.20 -2.52 7.42
CA LYS A 54 -0.87 -1.45 8.37
C LYS A 54 -1.92 -0.35 8.36
N LEU A 55 -2.34 0.12 7.19
CA LEU A 55 -3.38 1.15 7.11
C LEU A 55 -4.69 0.69 7.75
N LEU A 56 -5.10 -0.56 7.51
CA LEU A 56 -6.27 -1.19 8.15
C LEU A 56 -6.10 -1.27 9.67
N TYR A 57 -4.95 -1.72 10.14
CA TYR A 57 -4.65 -1.80 11.57
C TYR A 57 -4.71 -0.42 12.22
N ASP A 58 -4.06 0.57 11.61
CA ASP A 58 -4.01 1.93 12.13
C ASP A 58 -5.41 2.54 12.18
N THR A 59 -6.21 2.39 11.11
CA THR A 59 -7.54 3.02 11.03
C THR A 59 -8.64 2.29 11.80
N LEU A 60 -8.56 0.97 11.96
CA LEU A 60 -9.59 0.20 12.68
C LEU A 60 -9.27 0.00 14.15
N PHE A 61 -7.99 -0.12 14.51
CA PHE A 61 -7.55 -0.44 15.86
C PHE A 61 -6.78 0.72 16.49
N TYR A 62 -5.64 1.13 15.93
CA TYR A 62 -4.75 2.10 16.58
C TYR A 62 -5.44 3.45 16.83
N ASP A 63 -5.98 4.08 15.79
CA ASP A 63 -6.71 5.37 15.85
C ASP A 63 -7.99 5.27 16.71
N HIS A 64 -8.50 4.06 16.98
CA HIS A 64 -9.68 3.84 17.81
C HIS A 64 -9.35 3.75 19.29
N TYR A 65 -8.26 3.06 19.64
CA TYR A 65 -7.87 2.81 21.04
C TYR A 65 -6.85 3.82 21.58
N TRP A 66 -6.08 4.49 20.71
CA TRP A 66 -5.05 5.48 21.07
C TRP A 66 -5.14 6.72 20.14
N PRO A 67 -6.10 7.64 20.39
CA PRO A 67 -6.31 8.83 19.57
C PRO A 67 -5.26 9.94 19.80
#